data_AF-A0A5C6N5Y0-F1
#
_entry.id   AF-A0A5C6N5Y0-F1
#
_cell.length_a   1.000
_cell.length_b   1.000
_cell.length_c   1.000
_cell.angle_alpha   90.00
_cell.angle_beta   90.00
_cell.angle_gamma   90.00
#
_symmetry.space_group_name_H-M   'P 1'
#
loop_
_entity.id
_entity.type
_entity.pdbx_description
1 polymer ?
#
loop_
_entity_poly.entity_id
_entity_poly.type
_entity_poly.pdbx_seq_one_letter_code
_entity_poly.pdbx_strand_id
1 'polypeptide(L)'
;MIDFVVVSSDLRPQVLDTWVERGAELSTDHHLVVSWLRWWGRIPDRPGRPKRVVRVRWECLAESPVRRSFNSRLWESFDHVPGEVGDIESEWTMFRASIVEAADRCCGRKVVGACRGGNAPTLIQAEEGVVLDLTGLWDS
;
A
#
# COMPACT_ATOMS: atom_id res chain seq x y z
N MET A 1 -18.55 11.69 -3.29
CA MET A 1 -17.27 12.43 -3.27
C MET A 1 -16.34 11.65 -2.37
N ILE A 2 -15.33 11.00 -2.94
CA ILE A 2 -14.42 10.08 -2.22
C ILE A 2 -12.95 10.37 -2.51
N ASP A 3 -12.66 11.27 -3.45
CA ASP A 3 -11.31 11.62 -3.88
C ASP A 3 -10.85 12.92 -3.20
N PHE A 4 -9.71 12.87 -2.48
CA PHE A 4 -9.19 13.99 -1.70
C PHE A 4 -7.67 14.09 -1.85
N VAL A 5 -7.15 15.32 -1.79
CA VAL A 5 -5.72 15.58 -1.60
C VAL A 5 -5.53 15.99 -0.14
N VAL A 6 -4.86 15.13 0.64
CA VAL A 6 -4.55 15.40 2.05
C VAL A 6 -3.15 15.96 2.15
N VAL A 7 -3.03 17.13 2.77
CA VAL A 7 -1.77 17.87 2.91
C VAL A 7 -1.49 18.07 4.40
N SER A 8 -0.23 17.88 4.81
CA SER A 8 0.20 18.14 6.18
C SER A 8 0.08 19.64 6.53
N SER A 9 -0.13 19.96 7.81
CA SER A 9 -0.42 21.35 8.22
C SER A 9 0.68 22.35 7.89
N ASP A 10 1.94 21.89 7.84
CA ASP A 10 3.13 22.66 7.47
C ASP A 10 3.21 22.94 5.96
N LEU A 11 2.60 22.09 5.13
CA LEU A 11 2.54 22.25 3.67
C LEU A 11 1.27 22.96 3.19
N ARG A 12 0.25 23.08 4.05
CA ARG A 12 -1.02 23.77 3.72
C ARG A 12 -0.82 25.19 3.14
N PRO A 13 0.10 26.05 3.63
CA PRO A 13 0.34 27.37 3.05
C PRO A 13 0.94 27.35 1.64
N GLN A 14 1.43 26.19 1.19
CA GLN A 14 2.02 26.00 -0.13
C GLN A 14 0.98 25.59 -1.17
N VAL A 15 -0.24 25.20 -0.78
CA VAL A 15 -1.30 24.86 -1.74
C VAL A 15 -1.78 26.13 -2.44
N LEU A 16 -1.63 26.15 -3.76
CA LEU A 16 -2.04 27.23 -4.63
C LEU A 16 -3.48 27.04 -5.11
N ASP A 17 -3.81 25.83 -5.58
CA ASP A 17 -5.14 25.51 -6.08
C ASP A 17 -5.40 24.00 -6.04
N THR A 18 -6.67 23.59 -6.00
CA THR A 18 -7.10 22.19 -6.13
C THR A 18 -8.36 22.13 -6.98
N TRP A 19 -8.32 21.37 -8.07
CA TRP A 19 -9.46 21.20 -8.96
C TRP A 19 -9.68 19.75 -9.37
N VAL A 20 -10.83 19.52 -9.98
CA VAL A 20 -11.23 18.24 -10.54
C VAL A 20 -11.14 18.31 -12.05
N GLU A 21 -10.35 17.43 -12.65
CA GLU A 21 -10.18 17.33 -14.09
C GLU A 21 -11.23 16.36 -14.67
N ARG A 22 -12.33 16.94 -15.15
CA ARG A 22 -13.40 16.20 -15.84
C ARG A 22 -12.98 15.96 -17.29
N GLY A 23 -12.36 14.81 -17.57
CA GLY A 23 -11.89 14.45 -18.91
C GLY A 23 -10.52 13.78 -18.96
N ALA A 24 -9.89 13.51 -17.82
CA ALA A 24 -8.75 12.61 -17.79
C ALA A 24 -9.19 11.22 -18.28
N GLU A 25 -8.76 10.79 -19.47
CA GLU A 25 -9.01 9.45 -20.02
C GLU A 25 -8.17 8.41 -19.28
N LEU A 26 -8.49 8.25 -18.00
CA LEU A 26 -8.08 7.13 -17.19
C LEU A 26 -9.29 6.21 -17.18
N SER A 27 -9.16 4.94 -17.59
CA SER A 27 -10.27 3.97 -17.65
C SER A 27 -10.78 3.61 -16.23
N THR A 28 -11.30 4.60 -15.51
CA THR A 28 -11.80 4.57 -14.13
C THR A 28 -13.08 5.41 -14.04
N ASP A 29 -13.95 5.04 -13.12
CA ASP A 29 -15.16 5.76 -12.72
C ASP A 29 -14.90 6.92 -11.75
N HIS A 30 -13.63 7.12 -11.36
CA HIS A 30 -13.20 8.21 -10.50
C HIS A 30 -12.77 9.45 -11.28
N HIS A 31 -13.03 10.64 -10.73
CA HIS A 31 -12.53 11.88 -11.30
C HIS A 31 -11.12 12.17 -10.80
N LEU A 32 -10.24 12.64 -11.68
CA LEU A 32 -8.90 13.06 -11.28
C LEU A 32 -8.95 14.36 -10.46
N VAL A 33 -8.42 14.32 -9.24
CA VAL A 33 -8.24 15.52 -8.39
C VAL A 33 -6.78 15.96 -8.48
N VAL A 34 -6.56 17.21 -8.89
CA VAL A 34 -5.24 17.80 -9.11
C VAL A 34 -5.05 18.96 -8.15
N SER A 35 -3.90 19.03 -7.48
CA SER A 35 -3.54 20.13 -6.60
C SER A 35 -2.18 20.72 -6.95
N TRP A 36 -2.10 22.04 -6.97
CA TRP A 36 -0.89 22.80 -7.27
C TRP A 36 -0.22 23.24 -5.98
N LEU A 37 1.05 22.91 -5.83
CA LEU A 37 1.85 23.24 -4.64
C LEU A 37 2.99 24.17 -5.02
N ARG A 38 3.15 25.26 -4.26
CA ARG A 38 4.27 26.18 -4.33
C ARG A 38 5.48 25.58 -3.61
N TRP A 39 6.32 24.91 -4.38
CA TRP A 39 7.54 24.29 -3.86
C TRP A 39 8.72 25.27 -3.84
N TRP A 40 9.35 25.44 -2.67
CA TRP A 40 10.56 26.27 -2.49
C TRP A 40 11.83 25.46 -2.18
N GLY A 41 11.74 24.14 -2.11
CA GLY A 41 12.89 23.27 -1.89
C GLY A 41 13.75 23.12 -3.14
N ARG A 42 15.03 22.74 -2.98
CA ARG A 42 15.76 22.12 -4.09
C ARG A 42 14.97 20.86 -4.50
N ILE A 43 14.86 20.59 -5.79
CA ILE A 43 14.55 19.22 -6.24
C ILE A 43 15.53 18.33 -5.46
N PRO A 44 15.10 17.20 -4.86
CA PRO A 44 16.04 16.27 -4.26
C PRO A 44 16.97 15.76 -5.37
N ASP A 45 18.09 16.46 -5.60
CA ASP A 45 19.12 16.12 -6.60
C ASP A 45 19.94 14.88 -6.22
N ARG A 46 19.43 14.11 -5.26
CA ARG A 46 19.93 12.77 -5.00
C ARG A 46 18.75 11.83 -5.16
N PRO A 47 18.79 10.89 -6.12
CA PRO A 47 18.37 9.55 -5.76
C PRO A 47 19.18 9.21 -4.51
N GLY A 48 18.54 9.31 -3.35
CA GLY A 48 19.07 8.70 -2.13
C GLY A 48 19.44 7.25 -2.48
N ARG A 49 20.39 6.67 -1.74
CA ARG A 49 20.77 5.27 -1.91
C ARG A 49 19.51 4.46 -2.22
N PRO A 50 19.45 3.70 -3.33
CA PRO A 50 18.23 3.03 -3.76
C PRO A 50 17.61 2.36 -2.55
N LYS A 51 16.42 2.82 -2.14
CA LYS A 51 15.71 2.22 -1.03
C LYS A 51 15.42 0.79 -1.49
N ARG A 52 16.13 -0.16 -0.91
CA ARG A 52 15.82 -1.58 -1.06
C ARG A 52 14.51 -1.79 -0.33
N VAL A 53 13.40 -1.66 -1.06
CA VAL A 53 12.08 -1.96 -0.50
C VAL A 53 11.97 -3.48 -0.47
N VAL A 54 11.71 -4.04 0.70
CA VAL A 54 11.49 -5.48 0.83
C VAL A 54 9.99 -5.69 0.87
N ARG A 55 9.45 -6.48 -0.07
CA ARG A 55 8.03 -6.84 -0.16
C ARG A 55 7.88 -8.34 -0.07
N VAL A 56 6.75 -8.81 0.43
CA VAL A 56 6.37 -10.23 0.35
C VAL A 56 6.16 -10.60 -1.13
N ARG A 57 6.55 -11.82 -1.52
CA ARG A 57 6.28 -12.37 -2.86
C ARG A 57 4.84 -12.87 -2.95
N TRP A 58 3.87 -11.97 -2.81
CA TRP A 58 2.45 -12.32 -2.79
C TRP A 58 2.01 -13.09 -4.06
N GLU A 59 2.72 -12.94 -5.17
CA GLU A 59 2.47 -13.71 -6.40
C GLU A 59 2.57 -15.23 -6.19
N CYS A 60 3.37 -15.68 -5.21
CA CYS A 60 3.45 -17.10 -4.84
C CYS A 60 2.12 -17.65 -4.31
N LEU A 61 1.17 -16.82 -3.86
CA LEU A 61 -0.16 -17.27 -3.45
C LEU A 61 -1.00 -17.80 -4.62
N ALA A 62 -0.61 -17.55 -5.88
CA ALA A 62 -1.21 -18.20 -7.03
C ALA A 62 -0.94 -19.73 -7.03
N GLU A 63 0.13 -20.18 -6.37
CA GLU A 63 0.46 -21.59 -6.25
C GLU A 63 -0.40 -22.26 -5.16
N SER A 64 -1.22 -23.25 -5.56
CA SER A 64 -2.07 -24.04 -4.66
C SER A 64 -1.40 -24.52 -3.35
N PRO A 65 -0.18 -25.09 -3.35
CA PRO A 65 0.45 -25.53 -2.11
C PRO A 65 0.82 -24.36 -1.19
N VAL A 66 1.24 -23.22 -1.74
CA VAL A 66 1.59 -22.02 -0.97
C VAL A 66 0.34 -21.41 -0.34
N ARG A 67 -0.75 -21.29 -1.10
CA ARG A 67 -2.03 -20.79 -0.60
C ARG A 67 -2.62 -21.65 0.52
N ARG A 68 -2.56 -22.99 0.37
CA ARG A 68 -3.00 -23.92 1.43
C ARG A 68 -2.17 -23.76 2.71
N SER A 69 -0.85 -23.66 2.57
CA SER A 69 0.05 -23.43 3.71
C SER A 69 -0.24 -22.09 4.40
N PHE A 70 -0.46 -21.04 3.62
CA PHE A 70 -0.83 -19.71 4.12
C PHE A 70 -2.14 -19.74 4.91
N ASN A 71 -3.20 -20.33 4.34
CA ASN A 71 -4.49 -20.44 5.02
C ASN A 71 -4.41 -21.28 6.30
N SER A 72 -3.68 -22.40 6.30
CA SER A 72 -3.48 -23.21 7.52
C SER A 72 -2.87 -22.38 8.65
N ARG A 73 -1.85 -21.56 8.34
CA ARG A 73 -1.19 -20.71 9.34
C ARG A 73 -2.08 -19.59 9.85
N LEU A 74 -2.92 -19.01 8.97
CA LEU A 74 -3.89 -18.02 9.41
C LEU A 74 -4.89 -18.64 10.39
N TRP A 75 -5.45 -19.79 10.05
CA TRP A 75 -6.39 -20.50 10.93
C TRP A 75 -5.74 -20.87 12.26
N GLU A 76 -4.55 -21.47 12.25
CA GLU A 76 -3.78 -21.76 13.47
C GLU A 76 -3.54 -20.49 14.31
N SER A 77 -3.26 -19.34 13.68
CA SER A 77 -3.06 -18.09 14.40
C SER A 77 -4.35 -17.55 15.03
N PHE A 78 -5.49 -17.72 14.38
CA PHE A 78 -6.77 -17.17 14.83
C PHE A 78 -7.54 -18.09 15.78
N ASP A 79 -7.29 -19.41 15.74
CA ASP A 79 -7.88 -20.38 16.68
C ASP A 79 -7.53 -20.07 18.15
N HIS A 80 -6.45 -19.33 18.39
CA HIS A 80 -5.99 -18.94 19.73
C HIS A 80 -6.49 -17.55 20.16
N VAL A 81 -7.25 -16.83 19.34
CA VAL A 81 -7.78 -15.51 19.69
C VAL A 81 -8.97 -15.68 20.64
N PRO A 82 -8.92 -15.11 21.87
CA PRO A 82 -10.05 -15.17 22.79
C PRO A 82 -11.28 -14.51 22.16
N GLY A 83 -12.46 -15.12 22.33
CA GLY A 83 -13.74 -14.54 21.86
C GLY A 83 -14.25 -13.34 22.67
N GLU A 84 -13.42 -12.76 23.53
CA GLU A 84 -13.72 -11.55 24.28
C GLU A 84 -13.38 -10.33 23.43
N VAL A 85 -14.30 -9.37 23.33
CA VAL A 85 -14.07 -8.12 22.59
C VAL A 85 -12.98 -7.32 23.30
N GLY A 86 -11.80 -7.30 22.72
CA GLY A 86 -10.66 -6.50 23.15
C GLY A 86 -10.71 -5.07 22.59
N ASP A 87 -9.60 -4.36 22.75
CA ASP A 87 -9.39 -3.07 22.10
C ASP A 87 -9.26 -3.27 20.57
N ILE A 88 -10.07 -2.54 19.80
CA ILE A 88 -10.15 -2.67 18.33
C ILE A 88 -8.79 -2.44 17.67
N GLU A 89 -8.00 -1.46 18.13
CA GLU A 89 -6.68 -1.18 17.57
C GLU A 89 -5.69 -2.31 17.84
N SER A 90 -5.77 -2.90 19.03
CA SER A 90 -4.96 -4.06 19.43
C SER A 90 -5.33 -5.30 18.62
N GLU A 91 -6.63 -5.59 18.46
CA GLU A 91 -7.13 -6.67 17.60
C GLU A 91 -6.72 -6.48 16.14
N TRP A 92 -6.88 -5.27 15.62
CA TRP A 92 -6.48 -4.93 14.25
C TRP A 92 -4.96 -5.03 14.06
N THR A 93 -4.18 -4.70 15.08
CA THR A 93 -2.71 -4.87 15.04
C THR A 93 -2.33 -6.35 15.05
N MET A 94 -2.96 -7.17 15.88
CA MET A 94 -2.74 -8.63 15.90
C MET A 94 -3.12 -9.25 14.56
N PHE A 95 -4.29 -8.92 14.02
CA PHE A 95 -4.74 -9.38 12.72
C PHE A 95 -3.75 -9.05 11.60
N ARG A 96 -3.30 -7.79 11.52
CA ARG A 96 -2.31 -7.36 10.53
C ARG A 96 -0.98 -8.09 10.70
N ALA A 97 -0.51 -8.25 11.94
CA ALA A 97 0.74 -8.96 12.24
C ALA A 97 0.67 -10.44 11.81
N SER A 98 -0.43 -11.13 12.11
CA SER A 98 -0.64 -12.53 11.73
C SER A 98 -0.64 -12.73 10.22
N ILE A 99 -1.29 -11.83 9.46
CA ILE A 99 -1.26 -11.88 7.98
C ILE A 99 0.16 -11.70 7.46
N VAL A 100 0.88 -10.68 7.93
CA VAL A 100 2.24 -10.39 7.48
C VAL A 100 3.18 -11.54 7.83
N GLU A 101 3.06 -12.12 9.03
CA GLU A 101 3.88 -13.27 9.44
C GLU A 101 3.59 -14.51 8.59
N ALA A 102 2.31 -14.85 8.39
CA ALA A 102 1.93 -16.00 7.58
C ALA A 102 2.43 -15.84 6.13
N ALA A 103 2.27 -14.64 5.56
CA ALA A 103 2.69 -14.35 4.20
C ALA A 103 4.22 -14.39 4.07
N ASP A 104 4.96 -13.90 5.07
CA ASP A 104 6.41 -13.97 5.09
C ASP A 104 6.93 -15.42 5.14
N ARG A 105 6.32 -16.26 5.99
CA ARG A 105 6.71 -17.67 6.13
C ARG A 105 6.34 -18.51 4.90
N CYS A 106 5.24 -18.20 4.22
CA CYS A 106 4.76 -18.99 3.09
C CYS A 106 5.33 -18.51 1.74
N CYS A 107 5.36 -17.19 1.52
CA CYS A 107 5.74 -16.61 0.23
C CYS A 107 7.20 -16.16 0.21
N GLY A 108 7.77 -15.85 1.38
CA GLY A 108 9.09 -15.23 1.51
C GLY A 108 9.12 -13.79 0.98
N ARG A 109 10.30 -13.19 1.03
CA ARG A 109 10.52 -11.78 0.66
C ARG A 109 11.25 -11.63 -0.67
N LYS A 110 10.93 -10.57 -1.41
CA LYS A 110 11.70 -10.06 -2.54
C LYS A 110 12.12 -8.61 -2.29
N VAL A 111 13.29 -8.26 -2.78
CA VAL A 111 13.71 -6.86 -2.85
C VAL A 111 13.12 -6.27 -4.12
N VAL A 112 12.29 -5.26 -3.96
CA VAL A 112 11.76 -4.43 -5.05
C VAL A 112 12.52 -3.11 -5.00
N GLY A 113 13.14 -2.73 -6.11
CA GLY A 113 13.94 -1.50 -6.21
C GLY A 113 15.38 -1.75 -6.62
N ALA A 114 15.59 -1.75 -7.94
CA ALA A 114 16.87 -1.45 -8.57
C ALA A 114 16.60 -0.79 -9.94
N CYS A 115 15.85 0.31 -9.95
CA CYS A 115 15.74 1.13 -11.16
C CYS A 115 16.96 2.06 -11.20
N ARG A 116 17.88 1.79 -12.14
CA ARG A 116 18.87 2.80 -12.56
C ARG A 116 18.11 3.96 -13.19
N GLY A 117 18.48 5.19 -12.82
CA GLY A 117 17.80 6.42 -13.16
C GLY A 117 17.42 6.54 -14.64
N GLY A 118 16.14 6.71 -14.89
CA GLY A 118 15.58 7.36 -16.06
C GLY A 118 14.68 8.48 -15.55
N ASN A 119 14.94 9.70 -16.00
CA ASN A 119 14.22 10.90 -15.58
C ASN A 119 12.75 10.78 -15.98
N ALA A 120 11.87 10.45 -15.03
CA ALA A 120 10.44 10.65 -15.14
C ALA A 120 9.98 11.38 -13.87
N PRO A 121 9.16 12.46 -13.97
CA PRO A 121 8.59 13.14 -12.82
C PRO A 121 7.80 12.10 -12.01
N THR A 122 8.28 11.81 -10.80
CA THR A 122 7.65 10.83 -9.92
C THR A 122 6.42 11.50 -9.30
N LEU A 123 5.22 11.11 -9.74
CA LEU A 123 4.01 11.30 -8.96
C LEU A 123 4.20 10.50 -7.66
N ILE A 124 4.18 11.17 -6.51
CA ILE A 124 4.19 10.49 -5.21
C ILE A 124 2.81 9.85 -5.06
N GLN A 125 2.68 8.59 -5.48
CA GLN A 125 1.55 7.75 -5.09
C GLN A 125 1.76 7.35 -3.63
N ALA A 126 0.82 7.72 -2.77
CA ALA A 126 0.76 7.27 -1.39
C ALA A 126 0.70 5.73 -1.35
N GLU A 127 1.53 5.12 -0.51
CA GLU A 127 1.52 3.67 -0.31
C GLU A 127 0.27 3.25 0.49
N GLU A 128 -0.81 2.93 -0.23
CA GLU A 128 -1.88 2.04 0.25
C GLU A 128 -2.07 0.89 -0.76
N GLY A 129 -1.02 0.10 -0.96
CA GLY A 129 -0.99 -0.97 -1.97
C GLY A 129 -1.01 -2.39 -1.40
N VAL A 130 -1.44 -2.60 -0.15
CA VAL A 130 -1.39 -3.94 0.49
C VAL A 130 -2.76 -4.50 0.87
N VAL A 131 -3.82 -3.68 0.94
CA VAL A 131 -5.13 -4.14 1.45
C VAL A 131 -6.20 -4.27 0.36
N LEU A 132 -6.04 -3.64 -0.80
CA LEU A 132 -7.11 -3.59 -1.82
C LEU A 132 -7.14 -4.78 -2.80
N ASP A 133 -6.09 -5.61 -2.88
CA ASP A 133 -6.06 -6.75 -3.82
C ASP A 133 -6.43 -8.11 -3.17
N LEU A 134 -6.70 -8.14 -1.86
CA LEU A 134 -7.07 -9.39 -1.17
C LEU A 134 -8.55 -9.74 -1.27
N THR A 135 -9.42 -8.84 -1.73
CA THR A 135 -10.86 -9.11 -1.88
C THR A 135 -11.19 -10.07 -3.03
N GLY A 136 -10.29 -10.26 -4.00
CA GLY A 136 -10.49 -11.17 -5.13
C GLY A 136 -10.08 -12.63 -4.90
N LEU A 137 -9.57 -13.00 -3.71
CA LEU A 137 -9.01 -14.35 -3.46
C LEU A 137 -9.86 -15.21 -2.50
N TRP A 138 -10.97 -14.68 -1.96
CA TRP A 138 -11.82 -15.39 -1.00
C TRP A 138 -13.03 -16.10 -1.63
N ASP A 139 -13.24 -15.95 -2.94
CA ASP A 139 -14.35 -16.56 -3.69
C ASP A 139 -13.94 -17.80 -4.51
N SER A 140 -13.17 -18.74 -3.92
CA SER A 140 -12.92 -20.08 -4.53
C SER A 140 -12.58 -21.16 -3.52
#